data_AF-A0A534IE38-F1
#
_entry.id   AF-A0A534IE38-F1
#
_cell.length_a   1.000
_cell.length_b   1.000
_cell.length_c   1.000
_cell.angle_alpha   90.00
_cell.angle_beta   90.00
_cell.angle_gamma   90.00
#
_symmetry.space_group_name_H-M   'P 1'
#
loop_
_entity.id
_entity.type
_entity.pdbx_description
1 polymer ?
#
loop_
_entity_poly.entity_id
_entity_poly.type
_entity_poly.pdbx_seq_one_letter_code
_entity_poly.pdbx_strand_id
1 'polypeptide(L)'
;MTGVLVGFLDGQGRAYDLNFRTMKRRLRDVDGGWEIEAGETFSAGVSVEAAMFLQMPRPHLLLRPTSGSAYATGRRLLFVAGEAVPRTPEEPTTYNVAIRVPPTAVDQLFREMGGREILEIRRDEVRGSTESRSELTLRIAAKWIGGDDPTEFLLILRPIAAARQAVAPLALS
;
A
#
# COMPACT_ATOMS: atom_id res chain seq x y z
N MET A 1 12.74 13.25 -1.04
CA MET A 1 12.33 12.39 0.08
C MET A 1 10.90 11.95 -0.15
N THR A 2 10.72 10.74 -0.65
CA THR A 2 9.42 10.09 -0.79
C THR A 2 9.21 9.24 0.46
N GLY A 3 8.16 9.53 1.24
CA GLY A 3 7.73 8.68 2.36
C GLY A 3 6.86 7.52 1.87
N VAL A 4 6.45 6.65 2.80
CA VAL A 4 5.49 5.58 2.53
C VAL A 4 4.20 6.20 1.97
N LEU A 5 3.78 5.69 0.81
CA LEU A 5 2.55 6.11 0.18
C LEU A 5 1.44 5.21 0.70
N VAL A 6 0.40 5.82 1.26
CA VAL A 6 -0.83 5.15 1.66
C VAL A 6 -1.98 5.97 1.11
N GLY A 7 -2.92 5.34 0.43
CA GLY A 7 -4.00 6.08 -0.20
C GLY A 7 -4.75 5.27 -1.23
N PHE A 8 -5.17 5.93 -2.29
CA PHE A 8 -6.10 5.35 -3.26
C PHE A 8 -5.60 5.50 -4.69
N LEU A 9 -6.03 4.59 -5.54
CA LEU A 9 -5.81 4.58 -6.98
C LEU A 9 -7.16 4.50 -7.67
N ASP A 10 -7.46 5.36 -8.63
CA ASP A 10 -8.64 5.20 -9.48
C ASP A 10 -8.39 4.27 -10.68
N GLY A 11 -9.44 3.93 -11.41
CA GLY A 11 -9.38 3.07 -12.60
C GLY A 11 -8.57 3.66 -13.76
N GLN A 12 -8.23 4.95 -13.71
CA GLN A 12 -7.33 5.62 -14.66
C GLN A 12 -5.88 5.67 -14.15
N GLY A 13 -5.59 5.06 -13.00
CA GLY A 13 -4.27 5.02 -12.41
C GLY A 13 -3.85 6.32 -11.71
N ARG A 14 -4.76 7.27 -11.44
CA ARG A 14 -4.47 8.49 -10.67
C ARG A 14 -4.41 8.15 -9.19
N ALA A 15 -3.36 8.61 -8.52
CA ALA A 15 -3.15 8.34 -7.10
C ALA A 15 -3.63 9.49 -6.21
N TYR A 16 -4.25 9.15 -5.09
CA TYR A 16 -4.80 10.07 -4.10
C TYR A 16 -4.24 9.72 -2.71
N ASP A 17 -4.01 10.71 -1.86
CA ASP A 17 -3.65 10.47 -0.45
C ASP A 17 -4.86 10.04 0.40
N LEU A 18 -4.63 9.78 1.69
CA LEU A 18 -5.68 9.41 2.65
C LEU A 18 -6.75 10.49 2.86
N ASN A 19 -6.54 11.73 2.42
CA ASN A 19 -7.53 12.81 2.43
C ASN A 19 -8.11 13.10 1.04
N PHE A 20 -7.95 12.17 0.09
CA PHE A 20 -8.42 12.25 -1.30
C PHE A 20 -7.81 13.43 -2.08
N ARG A 21 -6.66 13.94 -1.64
CA ARG A 21 -5.94 14.95 -2.42
C ARG A 21 -5.22 14.23 -3.54
N THR A 22 -5.50 14.68 -4.77
CA THR A 22 -4.81 14.17 -5.95
C THR A 22 -3.32 14.40 -5.80
N MET A 23 -2.53 13.34 -5.90
CA MET A 23 -1.09 13.43 -5.90
C MET A 23 -0.60 13.76 -7.30
N LYS A 24 0.55 14.43 -7.44
CA LYS A 24 1.17 14.72 -8.75
C LYS A 24 1.62 13.45 -9.52
N ARG A 25 1.34 12.29 -8.96
CA ARG A 25 1.86 11.00 -9.36
C ARG A 25 0.71 10.14 -9.86
N ARG A 26 0.94 9.39 -10.93
CA ARG A 26 0.08 8.28 -11.31
C ARG A 26 0.79 6.98 -10.98
N LEU A 27 0.04 5.90 -10.92
CA LEU A 27 0.65 4.58 -10.93
C LEU A 27 0.57 3.93 -12.30
N ARG A 28 -0.36 4.37 -13.17
CA ARG A 28 -0.41 3.92 -14.56
C ARG A 28 -0.05 5.03 -15.54
N ASP A 29 0.73 4.67 -16.56
CA ASP A 29 1.06 5.52 -17.70
C ASP A 29 -0.11 5.61 -18.69
N VAL A 30 0.10 6.34 -19.79
CA VAL A 30 -0.92 6.57 -20.83
C VAL A 30 -1.28 5.30 -21.61
N ASP A 31 -0.39 4.29 -21.62
CA ASP A 31 -0.57 3.00 -22.27
C ASP A 31 -1.19 1.95 -21.32
N GLY A 32 -1.49 2.36 -20.08
CA GLY A 32 -2.06 1.50 -19.04
C GLY A 32 -1.04 0.63 -18.30
N GLY A 33 0.26 0.78 -18.61
CA GLY A 33 1.38 0.16 -17.91
C GLY A 33 1.66 0.83 -16.57
N TRP A 34 2.47 0.20 -15.70
CA TRP A 34 2.89 0.85 -14.45
C TRP A 34 3.93 1.95 -14.73
N GLU A 35 3.77 3.13 -14.13
CA GLU A 35 4.79 4.17 -14.16
C GLU A 35 6.06 3.68 -13.46
N ILE A 36 7.12 3.43 -14.23
CA ILE A 36 8.42 2.92 -13.77
C ILE A 36 9.52 3.97 -13.90
N GLU A 37 10.47 3.94 -12.96
CA GLU A 37 11.70 4.71 -13.08
C GLU A 37 12.66 4.04 -14.08
N ALA A 38 13.63 4.81 -14.61
CA ALA A 38 14.61 4.25 -15.54
C ALA A 38 15.39 3.07 -14.91
N GLY A 39 15.41 1.94 -15.61
CA GLY A 39 16.02 0.69 -15.15
C GLY A 39 15.17 -0.11 -14.15
N GLU A 40 13.93 0.28 -13.93
CA GLU A 40 12.99 -0.43 -13.08
C GLU A 40 12.10 -1.38 -13.91
N THR A 41 11.80 -2.55 -13.37
CA THR A 41 10.83 -3.47 -13.97
C THR A 41 10.03 -4.11 -12.85
N PHE A 42 8.71 -4.01 -12.90
CA PHE A 42 7.85 -4.65 -11.92
C PHE A 42 7.82 -6.16 -12.13
N SER A 43 7.82 -6.88 -11.03
CA SER A 43 7.46 -8.29 -11.01
C SER A 43 6.03 -8.49 -11.48
N ALA A 44 5.71 -9.73 -11.85
CA ALA A 44 4.31 -10.15 -11.90
C ALA A 44 3.62 -9.90 -10.55
N GLY A 45 2.32 -9.62 -10.60
CA GLY A 45 1.52 -9.42 -9.39
C GLY A 45 1.39 -10.73 -8.61
N VAL A 46 1.73 -10.70 -7.33
CA VAL A 46 1.61 -11.84 -6.42
C VAL A 46 0.40 -11.62 -5.52
N SER A 47 -0.54 -12.57 -5.52
CA SER A 47 -1.72 -12.50 -4.65
C SER A 47 -1.32 -12.66 -3.19
N VAL A 48 -1.62 -11.65 -2.37
CA VAL A 48 -1.31 -11.63 -0.93
C VAL A 48 -2.45 -10.96 -0.16
N GLU A 49 -2.55 -11.28 1.12
CA GLU A 49 -3.20 -10.44 2.11
C GLU A 49 -2.16 -9.52 2.75
N ALA A 50 -2.47 -8.23 2.83
CA ALA A 50 -1.65 -7.22 3.50
C ALA A 50 -2.39 -6.62 4.69
N ALA A 51 -1.70 -6.47 5.81
CA ALA A 51 -2.12 -5.65 6.93
C ALA A 51 -0.98 -4.72 7.34
N MET A 52 -1.28 -3.51 7.79
CA MET A 52 -0.25 -2.54 8.17
C MET A 52 -0.56 -1.95 9.53
N PHE A 53 0.47 -1.88 10.38
CA PHE A 53 0.42 -1.24 11.68
C PHE A 53 1.36 -0.04 11.70
N LEU A 54 0.86 1.05 12.23
CA LEU A 54 1.65 2.21 12.63
C LEU A 54 2.19 1.95 14.04
N GLN A 55 3.52 1.93 14.20
CA GLN A 55 4.17 1.75 15.50
C GLN A 55 4.18 3.09 16.25
N MET A 56 3.43 3.12 17.34
CA MET A 56 3.41 4.18 18.35
C MET A 56 3.48 3.48 19.72
N PRO A 57 3.58 4.20 20.86
CA PRO A 57 3.55 3.57 22.19
C PRO A 57 2.39 2.58 22.39
N ARG A 58 1.29 2.76 21.65
CA ARG A 58 0.29 1.72 21.37
C ARG A 58 0.21 1.51 19.85
N PRO A 59 0.53 0.31 19.31
CA PRO A 59 0.42 0.04 17.89
C PRO A 59 -1.00 0.29 17.38
N HIS A 60 -1.12 1.01 16.27
CA HIS A 60 -2.41 1.33 15.64
C HIS A 60 -2.53 0.58 14.33
N LEU A 61 -3.63 -0.17 14.16
CA LEU A 61 -3.93 -0.81 12.88
C LEU A 61 -4.24 0.28 11.85
N LEU A 62 -3.41 0.40 10.81
CA LEU A 62 -3.54 1.39 9.75
C LEU A 62 -4.28 0.82 8.54
N LEU A 63 -3.90 -0.38 8.08
CA LEU A 63 -4.57 -1.12 7.02
C LEU A 63 -5.08 -2.43 7.59
N ARG A 64 -6.39 -2.63 7.58
CA ARG A 64 -7.01 -3.92 7.95
C ARG A 64 -6.54 -5.02 7.00
N PRO A 65 -6.50 -6.30 7.43
CA PRO A 65 -6.15 -7.41 6.55
C PRO A 65 -6.97 -7.35 5.24
N THR A 66 -6.27 -7.11 4.13
CA THR A 66 -6.87 -6.83 2.83
C THR A 66 -6.20 -7.71 1.79
N SER A 67 -6.99 -8.53 1.10
CA SER A 67 -6.52 -9.30 -0.05
C SER A 67 -6.28 -8.39 -1.25
N GLY A 68 -5.22 -8.65 -2.00
CA GLY A 68 -4.83 -7.85 -3.16
C GLY A 68 -3.62 -8.45 -3.87
N SER A 69 -2.95 -7.61 -4.65
CA SER A 69 -1.75 -8.00 -5.39
C SER A 69 -0.57 -7.13 -4.99
N ALA A 70 0.55 -7.78 -4.68
CA ALA A 70 1.82 -7.14 -4.47
C ALA A 70 2.67 -7.21 -5.74
N TYR A 71 3.24 -6.08 -6.12
CA TYR A 71 4.18 -5.89 -7.22
C TYR A 71 5.45 -5.32 -6.63
N ALA A 72 6.61 -5.83 -7.02
CA ALA A 72 7.86 -5.31 -6.50
C ALA A 72 8.89 -5.11 -7.60
N THR A 73 9.81 -4.21 -7.32
CA THR A 73 11.01 -3.94 -8.11
C THR A 73 12.21 -3.97 -7.15
N GLY A 74 13.42 -3.77 -7.66
CA GLY A 74 14.59 -3.53 -6.80
C GLY A 74 14.50 -2.26 -5.95
N ARG A 75 13.52 -1.38 -6.20
CA ARG A 75 13.40 -0.06 -5.57
C ARG A 75 12.18 0.11 -4.68
N ARG A 76 11.12 -0.65 -4.88
CA ARG A 76 9.86 -0.48 -4.14
C ARG A 76 8.98 -1.71 -4.18
N LEU A 77 8.12 -1.80 -3.17
CA LEU A 77 6.98 -2.70 -3.09
C LEU A 77 5.72 -1.87 -3.22
N LEU A 78 4.83 -2.28 -4.11
CA LEU A 78 3.50 -1.74 -4.30
C LEU A 78 2.47 -2.83 -3.99
N PHE A 79 1.55 -2.55 -3.10
CA PHE A 79 0.36 -3.35 -2.86
C PHE A 79 -0.85 -2.61 -3.43
N VAL A 80 -1.72 -3.35 -4.11
CA VAL A 80 -3.01 -2.87 -4.63
C VAL A 80 -4.09 -3.81 -4.10
N ALA A 81 -5.01 -3.28 -3.30
CA ALA A 81 -6.15 -4.02 -2.77
C ALA A 81 -6.98 -4.65 -3.90
N GLY A 82 -7.63 -5.79 -3.68
CA GLY A 82 -8.48 -6.49 -4.67
C GLY A 82 -9.74 -5.71 -5.08
N GLU A 83 -10.36 -6.07 -6.21
CA GLU A 83 -11.62 -5.44 -6.68
C GLU A 83 -12.76 -5.80 -5.76
N ALA A 84 -12.79 -7.07 -5.35
CA ALA A 84 -13.82 -7.67 -4.50
C ALA A 84 -13.61 -7.42 -3.00
N VAL A 85 -12.83 -6.41 -2.61
CA VAL A 85 -12.69 -6.05 -1.18
C VAL A 85 -14.05 -5.59 -0.65
N PRO A 86 -14.61 -6.25 0.39
CA PRO A 86 -15.91 -5.89 0.96
C PRO A 86 -15.87 -4.48 1.54
N ARG A 87 -16.92 -3.68 1.26
CA ARG A 87 -17.09 -2.32 1.77
C ARG A 87 -18.52 -2.13 2.27
N THR A 88 -18.69 -1.48 3.41
CA THR A 88 -19.99 -1.11 3.95
C THR A 88 -20.07 0.41 4.12
N PRO A 89 -21.27 1.01 4.28
CA PRO A 89 -21.38 2.43 4.58
C PRO A 89 -20.61 2.85 5.84
N GLU A 90 -20.52 1.98 6.83
CA GLU A 90 -19.80 2.21 8.09
C GLU A 90 -18.29 2.05 7.92
N GLU A 91 -17.87 1.19 7.00
CA GLU A 91 -16.48 0.86 6.74
C GLU A 91 -16.17 0.95 5.23
N PRO A 92 -16.17 2.17 4.66
CA PRO A 92 -16.12 2.33 3.21
C PRO A 92 -14.70 2.15 2.64
N THR A 93 -13.68 2.04 3.50
CA THR A 93 -12.27 1.74 3.11
C THR A 93 -11.65 0.74 4.06
N THR A 94 -10.59 0.06 3.63
CA THR A 94 -9.84 -0.84 4.52
C THR A 94 -8.85 -0.12 5.44
N TYR A 95 -8.62 1.17 5.25
CA TYR A 95 -7.80 1.97 6.16
C TYR A 95 -8.57 2.28 7.44
N ASN A 96 -7.96 2.00 8.58
CA ASN A 96 -8.51 2.24 9.91
C ASN A 96 -8.01 3.59 10.45
N VAL A 97 -8.33 4.65 9.72
CA VAL A 97 -8.05 6.05 10.09
C VAL A 97 -9.27 6.92 9.78
N ALA A 98 -9.39 8.04 10.49
CA ALA A 98 -10.40 9.03 10.18
C ALA A 98 -10.05 9.73 8.86
N ILE A 99 -10.68 9.30 7.77
CA ILE A 99 -10.61 9.96 6.47
C ILE A 99 -11.53 11.18 6.54
N ARG A 100 -10.96 12.38 6.42
CA ARG A 100 -11.74 13.64 6.46
C ARG A 100 -12.28 14.01 5.09
N VAL A 101 -13.11 13.13 4.52
CA VAL A 101 -13.78 13.38 3.23
C VAL A 101 -15.28 13.11 3.36
N PRO A 102 -16.13 13.76 2.55
CA PRO A 102 -17.54 13.42 2.50
C PRO A 102 -17.71 11.92 2.19
N PRO A 103 -18.63 11.20 2.85
CA PRO A 103 -18.87 9.78 2.57
C PRO A 103 -19.12 9.50 1.07
N THR A 104 -19.78 10.43 0.39
CA THR A 104 -20.05 10.37 -1.06
C THR A 104 -18.80 10.36 -1.92
N ALA A 105 -17.70 10.97 -1.47
CA ALA A 105 -16.43 10.96 -2.21
C ALA A 105 -15.79 9.58 -2.19
N VAL A 106 -15.92 8.86 -1.07
CA VAL A 106 -15.43 7.48 -0.94
C VAL A 106 -16.24 6.56 -1.85
N ASP A 107 -17.57 6.67 -1.81
CA ASP A 107 -18.45 5.90 -2.69
C ASP A 107 -18.18 6.18 -4.17
N GLN A 108 -18.02 7.46 -4.56
CA GLN A 108 -17.70 7.83 -5.93
C GLN A 108 -16.38 7.21 -6.40
N LEU A 109 -15.32 7.32 -5.59
CA LEU A 109 -14.03 6.75 -5.92
C LEU A 109 -14.13 5.24 -6.16
N PHE A 110 -14.72 4.48 -5.24
CA PHE A 110 -14.76 3.02 -5.35
C PHE A 110 -15.78 2.51 -6.36
N ARG A 111 -16.99 3.08 -6.42
CA ARG A 111 -18.09 2.57 -7.24
C ARG A 111 -18.08 3.12 -8.65
N GLU A 112 -17.79 4.41 -8.84
CA GLU A 112 -17.86 5.05 -10.15
C GLU A 112 -16.50 5.06 -10.84
N MET A 113 -15.43 5.27 -10.07
CA MET A 113 -14.09 5.43 -10.64
C MET A 113 -13.26 4.15 -10.59
N GLY A 114 -13.77 3.04 -10.05
CA GLY A 114 -13.03 1.77 -9.94
C GLY A 114 -11.86 1.84 -8.96
N GLY A 115 -12.01 2.63 -7.90
CA GLY A 115 -11.01 2.92 -6.89
C GLY A 115 -10.48 1.69 -6.16
N ARG A 116 -9.22 1.76 -5.71
CA ARG A 116 -8.51 0.70 -4.98
C ARG A 116 -7.59 1.31 -3.95
N GLU A 117 -7.54 0.72 -2.76
CA GLU A 117 -6.52 1.06 -1.77
C GLU A 117 -5.13 0.64 -2.26
N ILE A 118 -4.14 1.49 -2.03
CA ILE A 118 -2.76 1.27 -2.44
C ILE A 118 -1.76 1.57 -1.31
N LEU A 119 -0.72 0.75 -1.25
CA LEU A 119 0.39 0.99 -0.35
C LEU A 119 1.68 0.86 -1.13
N GLU A 120 2.56 1.84 -1.02
CA GLU A 120 3.89 1.78 -1.60
C GLU A 120 4.95 2.07 -0.57
N ILE A 121 5.95 1.21 -0.56
CA ILE A 121 7.10 1.29 0.33
C ILE A 121 8.35 1.26 -0.53
N ARG A 122 9.24 2.23 -0.33
CA ARG A 122 10.55 2.26 -0.97
C ARG A 122 11.49 1.28 -0.27
N ARG A 123 12.41 0.70 -1.04
CA ARG A 123 13.38 -0.28 -0.55
C ARG A 123 14.26 0.27 0.57
N ASP A 124 14.64 1.54 0.49
CA ASP A 124 15.46 2.25 1.48
C ASP A 124 14.71 2.58 2.79
N GLU A 125 13.38 2.45 2.80
CA GLU A 125 12.55 2.56 3.99
C GLU A 125 12.44 1.24 4.75
N VAL A 126 12.70 0.09 4.10
CA VAL A 126 12.66 -1.23 4.73
C VAL A 126 13.93 -1.44 5.57
N ARG A 127 13.73 -1.60 6.88
CA ARG A 127 14.79 -1.80 7.88
C ARG A 127 15.09 -3.26 8.16
N GLY A 128 14.19 -4.15 7.80
CA GLY A 128 14.40 -5.59 7.87
C GLY A 128 13.11 -6.35 7.69
N SER A 129 13.23 -7.68 7.64
CA SER A 129 12.09 -8.59 7.60
C SER A 129 12.20 -9.60 8.72
N THR A 130 11.06 -10.06 9.21
CA THR A 130 10.96 -11.17 10.15
C THR A 130 9.91 -12.13 9.63
N GLU A 131 10.24 -13.40 9.59
CA GLU A 131 9.30 -14.45 9.22
C GLU A 131 8.77 -15.14 10.46
N SER A 132 7.48 -15.45 10.49
CA SER A 132 6.85 -16.19 11.56
C SER A 132 5.75 -17.07 11.01
N ARG A 133 5.87 -18.38 11.20
CA ARG A 133 4.86 -19.40 10.84
C ARG A 133 4.28 -19.20 9.43
N SER A 134 3.19 -18.44 9.32
CA SER A 134 2.39 -18.21 8.11
C SER A 134 2.52 -16.82 7.49
N GLU A 135 3.35 -15.93 8.06
CA GLU A 135 3.48 -14.54 7.61
C GLU A 135 4.92 -14.05 7.51
N LEU A 136 5.10 -13.03 6.68
CA LEU A 136 6.33 -12.24 6.59
C LEU A 136 6.01 -10.81 7.00
N THR A 137 6.78 -10.28 7.94
CA THR A 137 6.61 -8.91 8.46
C THR A 137 7.79 -8.06 8.04
N LEU A 138 7.53 -6.96 7.33
CA LEU A 138 8.51 -5.92 7.03
C LEU A 138 8.46 -4.85 8.10
N ARG A 139 9.64 -4.52 8.65
CA ARG A 139 9.86 -3.33 9.49
C ARG A 139 10.23 -2.17 8.59
N ILE A 140 9.48 -1.08 8.67
CA ILE A 140 9.61 0.06 7.76
C ILE A 140 9.78 1.32 8.61
N ALA A 141 10.70 2.19 8.24
CA ALA A 141 10.83 3.51 8.87
C ALA A 141 10.84 4.59 7.78
N ALA A 142 9.77 5.38 7.76
CA ALA A 142 9.46 6.32 6.70
C ALA A 142 8.78 7.58 7.23
N LYS A 143 8.77 8.65 6.43
CA LYS A 143 8.01 9.86 6.78
C LYS A 143 6.50 9.56 6.72
N TRP A 144 5.78 10.04 7.72
CA TRP A 144 4.33 9.92 7.83
C TRP A 144 3.66 11.28 7.70
N ILE A 145 2.43 11.33 7.18
CA ILE A 145 1.67 12.59 7.02
C ILE A 145 1.46 13.31 8.38
N GLY A 146 1.55 12.59 9.50
CA GLY A 146 1.37 13.13 10.84
C GLY A 146 2.62 13.72 11.52
N GLY A 147 3.79 13.77 10.88
CA GLY A 147 5.00 14.33 11.52
C GLY A 147 6.25 14.38 10.65
N ASP A 148 7.24 15.15 11.09
CA ASP A 148 8.50 15.36 10.37
C ASP A 148 9.53 14.24 10.59
N ASP A 149 9.41 13.52 11.71
CA ASP A 149 10.29 12.43 12.10
C ASP A 149 9.93 11.10 11.40
N PRO A 150 10.93 10.25 11.08
CA PRO A 150 10.69 8.90 10.62
C PRO A 150 9.80 8.14 11.59
N THR A 151 8.68 7.66 11.06
CA THR A 151 7.70 6.87 11.77
C THR A 151 7.90 5.40 11.44
N GLU A 152 7.79 4.53 12.44
CA GLU A 152 7.93 3.10 12.24
C GLU A 152 6.60 2.44 11.88
N PHE A 153 6.65 1.46 10.99
CA PHE A 153 5.51 0.67 10.57
C PHE A 153 5.88 -0.81 10.48
N LEU A 154 4.87 -1.65 10.65
CA LEU A 154 4.93 -3.08 10.35
C LEU A 154 3.97 -3.38 9.21
N LEU A 155 4.48 -3.84 8.07
CA LEU A 155 3.66 -4.45 7.03
C LEU A 155 3.71 -5.96 7.20
N ILE A 156 2.56 -6.58 7.40
CA ILE A 156 2.40 -8.02 7.48
C ILE A 156 1.84 -8.50 6.14
N LEU A 157 2.51 -9.48 5.54
CA LEU A 157 2.12 -10.11 4.29
C LEU A 157 1.87 -11.60 4.50
N ARG A 158 0.76 -12.09 3.93
CA ARG A 158 0.32 -13.49 4.03
C ARG A 158 -0.21 -14.00 2.67
N PRO A 159 -0.17 -15.32 2.42
CA PRO A 159 0.57 -16.33 3.16
C PRO A 159 2.09 -16.19 2.93
N ILE A 160 2.93 -16.72 3.83
CA ILE A 160 4.39 -16.53 3.82
C ILE A 160 5.05 -16.90 2.47
N ALA A 161 4.59 -17.96 1.79
CA ALA A 161 5.15 -18.36 0.50
C ALA A 161 4.95 -17.27 -0.57
N ALA A 162 3.74 -16.73 -0.66
CA ALA A 162 3.42 -15.63 -1.57
C ALA A 162 4.11 -14.33 -1.12
N ALA A 163 4.20 -14.08 0.19
CA ALA A 163 4.89 -12.92 0.72
C ALA A 163 6.38 -12.92 0.37
N ARG A 164 7.07 -14.06 0.50
CA ARG A 164 8.47 -14.22 0.08
C ARG A 164 8.64 -13.93 -1.40
N GLN A 165 7.77 -14.49 -2.24
CA GLN A 165 7.80 -14.22 -3.68
C GLN A 165 7.58 -12.74 -3.99
N ALA A 166 6.64 -12.09 -3.29
CA ALA A 166 6.33 -10.67 -3.48
C ALA A 166 7.50 -9.75 -3.10
N VAL A 167 8.26 -10.07 -2.05
CA VAL A 167 9.38 -9.22 -1.58
C VAL A 167 10.73 -9.62 -2.18
N ALA A 168 10.85 -10.77 -2.85
CA ALA A 168 12.11 -11.24 -3.43
C ALA A 168 12.81 -10.19 -4.33
N PRO A 169 12.10 -9.44 -5.20
CA PRO A 169 12.73 -8.41 -6.03
C PRO A 169 13.40 -7.29 -5.24
N LEU A 170 12.99 -7.03 -4.00
CA LEU A 170 13.59 -6.01 -3.14
C LEU A 170 15.02 -6.35 -2.72
N ALA A 171 15.44 -7.62 -2.83
CA ALA A 171 16.74 -8.09 -2.33
C ALA A 171 16.98 -7.62 -0.88
N LEU A 172 16.07 -8.00 0.02
CA LEU A 172 16.20 -7.73 1.44
C LEU A 172 17.38 -8.57 1.98
N SER A 173 18.38 -7.90 2.54
CA SER A 173 19.58 -8.48 3.15
C SER A 173 19.34 -8.86 4.61
#